data_AF-A0A6H9LRH7-F1
#
_entry.id   AF-A0A6H9LRH7-F1
#
_cell.length_a   1.000
_cell.length_b   1.000
_cell.length_c   1.000
_cell.angle_alpha   90.00
_cell.angle_beta   90.00
_cell.angle_gamma   90.00
#
_symmetry.space_group_name_H-M   'P 1'
#
loop_
_entity.id
_entity.type
_entity.pdbx_description
1 polymer ?
#
loop_
_entity_poly.entity_id
_entity_poly.type
_entity_poly.pdbx_seq_one_letter_code
_entity_poly.pdbx_strand_id
1 'polypeptide(L)'
;TVISRDPALTAKMLRIVNSPFFGAGREITTLSQAVMTMGTRAVSALALSTSIYDFTGKWNISIDRIRFWRHSLEVAIASRTIAEACRYPRVEEAFITGILHDIGILVLEKSFPDKFKNVWKQAESGEHMLELEENTWGTNHARVGQFLLEQWHVPSVICEAVGQHHNMFPPDTNDPDFRLAQIVLLANRVAKFTTSKRTHETTENVELKKTIMENLGLSQDRLKKIEENLFKNVIDEAKFLEIEIGSTDDILIEANQMLYRQYLMLENLMEENSTMHKEITKSKIEKASLETVKTLTATFNHYINNAAATILGRAQLLELGIQKEQITDSNGKIQSSIGLIINGVQAIQLVLNELKNLNRFETIVYHDDTYIFDIEKKIKDELAKLNLAAKEETPVA
;
A
#
# COMPACT_ATOMS: atom_id res chain seq x y z
N THR A 1 33.18 -13.51 -38.44
CA THR A 1 32.16 -14.17 -37.59
C THR A 1 30.83 -14.10 -38.31
N VAL A 2 29.82 -14.89 -37.95
CA VAL A 2 28.51 -14.95 -38.66
C VAL A 2 27.92 -13.55 -38.94
N ILE A 3 28.09 -12.60 -38.02
CA ILE A 3 27.68 -11.19 -38.16
C ILE A 3 28.24 -10.53 -39.42
N SER A 4 29.53 -10.74 -39.75
CA SER A 4 30.17 -10.12 -40.92
C SER A 4 29.66 -10.65 -42.26
N ARG A 5 28.84 -11.71 -42.25
CA ARG A 5 28.17 -12.25 -43.44
C ARG A 5 26.79 -11.63 -43.67
N ASP A 6 26.28 -10.87 -42.71
CA ASP A 6 25.05 -10.09 -42.80
C ASP A 6 25.42 -8.60 -42.88
N PRO A 7 25.36 -7.98 -44.08
CA PRO A 7 25.68 -6.56 -44.25
C PRO A 7 24.76 -5.63 -43.48
N ALA A 8 23.48 -6.00 -43.31
CA ALA A 8 22.51 -5.18 -42.58
C ALA A 8 22.82 -5.19 -41.08
N LEU A 9 23.04 -6.38 -40.50
CA LEU A 9 23.44 -6.51 -39.11
C LEU A 9 24.81 -5.87 -38.86
N THR A 10 25.76 -5.99 -39.79
CA THR A 10 27.08 -5.33 -39.68
C THR A 10 26.94 -3.81 -39.65
N ALA A 11 26.13 -3.22 -40.55
CA ALA A 11 25.90 -1.77 -40.58
C ALA A 11 25.17 -1.29 -39.32
N LYS A 12 24.19 -2.06 -38.82
CA LYS A 12 23.49 -1.79 -37.56
C LYS A 12 24.46 -1.83 -36.37
N MET A 13 25.33 -2.84 -36.31
CA MET A 13 26.37 -2.93 -35.28
C MET A 13 27.32 -1.74 -35.33
N LEU A 14 27.84 -1.38 -36.51
CA LEU A 14 28.72 -0.21 -36.66
C LEU A 14 28.06 1.08 -36.18
N ARG A 15 26.77 1.26 -36.44
CA ARG A 15 26.02 2.42 -35.94
C ARG A 15 25.91 2.42 -34.42
N ILE A 16 25.56 1.29 -33.83
CA ILE A 16 25.38 1.14 -32.38
C ILE A 16 26.71 1.37 -31.65
N VAL A 17 27.81 0.77 -32.11
CA VAL A 17 29.12 0.95 -31.44
C VAL A 17 29.69 2.36 -31.57
N ASN A 18 29.16 3.17 -32.49
CA ASN A 18 29.48 4.59 -32.62
C ASN A 18 28.45 5.50 -31.94
N SER A 19 27.46 4.97 -31.23
CA SER A 19 26.52 5.80 -30.49
C SER A 19 27.22 6.54 -29.34
N PRO A 20 26.69 7.67 -28.87
CA PRO A 20 27.24 8.40 -27.72
C PRO A 20 27.47 7.51 -26.48
N PHE A 21 26.68 6.46 -26.30
CA PHE A 21 26.77 5.57 -25.15
C PHE A 21 27.84 4.47 -25.27
N PHE A 22 28.16 4.01 -26.48
CA PHE A 22 29.17 2.97 -26.73
C PHE A 22 30.49 3.49 -27.33
N GLY A 23 30.45 4.65 -27.96
CA GLY A 23 31.56 5.23 -28.73
C GLY A 23 32.72 5.69 -27.85
N ALA A 24 33.87 5.04 -28.03
CA ALA A 24 35.11 5.31 -27.27
C ALA A 24 35.90 6.54 -27.78
N GLY A 25 35.23 7.62 -28.18
CA GLY A 25 35.87 8.86 -28.65
C GLY A 25 36.61 8.77 -30.00
N ARG A 26 36.53 7.62 -30.69
CA ARG A 26 37.03 7.41 -32.05
C ARG A 26 35.98 6.71 -32.90
N GLU A 27 35.92 7.07 -34.18
CA GLU A 27 35.02 6.42 -35.13
C GLU A 27 35.46 4.97 -35.38
N ILE A 28 34.55 4.02 -35.15
CA ILE A 28 34.72 2.59 -35.41
C ILE A 28 34.17 2.29 -36.81
N THR A 29 35.03 1.93 -37.75
CA THR A 29 34.65 1.71 -39.16
C THR A 29 34.55 0.24 -39.54
N THR A 30 34.99 -0.67 -38.67
CA THR A 30 34.98 -2.12 -38.94
C THR A 30 34.50 -2.95 -37.74
N LEU A 31 33.87 -4.09 -38.02
CA LEU A 31 33.42 -5.02 -36.97
C LEU A 31 34.59 -5.54 -36.12
N SER A 32 35.78 -5.71 -36.71
CA SER A 32 36.98 -6.10 -35.97
C SER A 32 37.38 -5.03 -34.94
N GLN A 33 37.30 -3.74 -35.29
CA GLN A 33 37.54 -2.64 -34.35
C GLN A 33 36.48 -2.59 -33.25
N ALA A 34 35.21 -2.86 -33.57
CA ALA A 34 34.14 -2.98 -32.59
C ALA A 34 34.45 -4.08 -31.57
N VAL A 35 34.82 -5.27 -32.05
CA VAL A 35 35.20 -6.41 -31.20
C VAL A 35 36.44 -6.12 -30.37
N MET A 36 37.44 -5.41 -30.91
CA MET A 36 38.64 -5.02 -30.15
C MET A 36 38.33 -3.98 -29.06
N THR A 37 37.35 -3.10 -29.30
CA THR A 37 37.03 -2.00 -28.38
C THR A 37 36.07 -2.45 -27.27
N MET A 38 35.05 -3.23 -27.61
CA MET A 38 33.98 -3.64 -26.69
C MET A 38 34.09 -5.10 -26.23
N GLY A 39 34.95 -5.89 -26.87
CA GLY A 39 35.02 -7.33 -26.68
C GLY A 39 34.01 -8.11 -27.52
N THR A 40 34.32 -9.38 -27.75
CA THR A 40 33.47 -10.30 -28.52
C THR A 40 32.10 -10.50 -27.90
N ARG A 41 32.04 -10.63 -26.57
CA ARG A 41 30.79 -10.89 -25.83
C ARG A 41 29.80 -9.75 -25.99
N ALA A 42 30.24 -8.50 -25.82
CA ALA A 42 29.40 -7.32 -25.99
C ALA A 42 28.83 -7.21 -27.40
N VAL A 43 29.70 -7.34 -28.43
CA VAL A 43 29.27 -7.26 -29.83
C VAL A 43 28.30 -8.39 -30.18
N SER A 44 28.57 -9.62 -29.75
CA SER A 44 27.67 -10.76 -29.96
C SER A 44 26.31 -10.54 -29.32
N ALA A 45 26.28 -9.97 -28.12
CA ALA A 45 25.05 -9.80 -27.38
C ALA A 45 24.24 -8.57 -27.82
N LEU A 46 24.87 -7.50 -28.33
CA LEU A 46 24.20 -6.43 -29.08
C LEU A 46 23.61 -6.92 -30.40
N ALA A 47 24.35 -7.77 -31.12
CA ALA A 47 23.84 -8.41 -32.32
C ALA A 47 22.64 -9.32 -32.01
N LEU A 48 22.67 -10.01 -30.87
CA LEU A 48 21.55 -10.82 -30.41
C LEU A 48 20.32 -9.96 -30.05
N SER A 49 20.47 -8.90 -29.25
CA SER A 49 19.33 -8.07 -28.84
C SER A 49 18.63 -7.41 -30.03
N THR A 50 19.41 -6.91 -31.00
CA THR A 50 18.88 -6.36 -32.26
C THR A 50 18.17 -7.42 -33.09
N SER A 51 18.74 -8.63 -33.20
CA SER A 51 18.10 -9.75 -33.89
C SER A 51 16.78 -10.17 -33.22
N ILE A 52 16.72 -10.14 -31.89
CA ILE A 52 15.50 -10.44 -31.11
C ILE A 52 14.43 -9.37 -31.34
N TYR A 53 14.79 -8.09 -31.33
CA TYR A 53 13.88 -7.00 -31.65
C TYR A 53 13.25 -7.18 -33.03
N ASP A 54 14.08 -7.44 -34.05
CA ASP A 54 13.64 -7.63 -35.44
C ASP A 54 12.81 -8.92 -35.60
N PHE A 55 13.18 -9.99 -34.91
CA PHE A 55 12.47 -11.27 -34.95
C PHE A 55 11.07 -11.18 -34.31
N THR A 56 10.99 -10.60 -33.11
CA THR A 56 9.71 -10.35 -32.42
C THR A 56 8.88 -9.27 -33.11
N GLY A 57 9.50 -8.47 -33.99
CA GLY A 57 8.83 -7.55 -34.93
C GLY A 57 7.72 -8.19 -35.75
N LYS A 58 7.84 -9.49 -35.99
CA LYS A 58 6.92 -10.27 -36.83
C LYS A 58 5.82 -10.95 -36.02
N TRP A 59 5.82 -10.83 -34.70
CA TRP A 59 4.85 -11.49 -33.85
C TRP A 59 3.57 -10.65 -33.78
N ASN A 60 2.43 -11.28 -34.09
CA ASN A 60 1.14 -10.68 -33.87
C ASN A 60 0.82 -10.73 -32.37
N ILE A 61 1.05 -9.60 -31.69
CA ILE A 61 0.83 -9.43 -30.27
C ILE A 61 -0.14 -8.28 -30.01
N SER A 62 -0.84 -8.36 -28.88
CA SER A 62 -1.83 -7.41 -28.41
C SER A 62 -1.25 -6.29 -27.56
N ILE A 63 -0.09 -6.50 -26.92
CA ILE A 63 0.59 -5.43 -26.18
C ILE A 63 1.12 -4.36 -27.13
N ASP A 64 1.22 -3.14 -26.60
CA ASP A 64 1.86 -2.03 -27.29
C ASP A 64 3.37 -2.28 -27.40
N ARG A 65 3.82 -2.65 -28.61
CA ARG A 65 5.23 -2.93 -28.90
C ARG A 65 6.14 -1.74 -28.70
N ILE A 66 5.69 -0.55 -29.07
CA ILE A 66 6.49 0.68 -28.94
C ILE A 66 6.74 0.91 -27.45
N ARG A 67 5.69 0.80 -26.65
CA ARG A 67 5.80 0.96 -25.20
C ARG A 67 6.66 -0.10 -24.54
N PHE A 68 6.50 -1.37 -24.92
CA PHE A 68 7.32 -2.48 -24.42
C PHE A 68 8.80 -2.22 -24.67
N TRP A 69 9.18 -1.94 -25.92
CA TRP A 69 10.59 -1.76 -26.26
C TRP A 69 11.17 -0.44 -25.76
N ARG A 70 10.35 0.60 -25.61
CA ARG A 70 10.75 1.84 -24.93
C ARG A 70 11.10 1.59 -23.47
N HIS A 71 10.29 0.82 -22.75
CA HIS A 71 10.61 0.40 -21.38
C HIS A 71 11.90 -0.43 -21.35
N SER A 72 12.01 -1.48 -22.18
CA SER A 72 13.21 -2.32 -22.23
C SER A 72 14.48 -1.52 -22.55
N LEU A 73 14.40 -0.54 -23.46
CA LEU A 73 15.53 0.34 -23.77
C LEU A 73 15.91 1.25 -22.59
N GLU A 74 14.92 1.82 -21.90
CA GLU A 74 15.17 2.62 -20.70
C GLU A 74 15.85 1.78 -19.60
N VAL A 75 15.35 0.56 -19.35
CA VAL A 75 15.97 -0.37 -18.40
C VAL A 75 17.38 -0.75 -18.83
N ALA A 76 17.65 -0.95 -20.12
CA ALA A 76 18.98 -1.23 -20.66
C ALA A 76 19.97 -0.09 -20.38
N ILE A 77 19.57 1.14 -20.67
CA ILE A 77 20.39 2.34 -20.48
C ILE A 77 20.61 2.60 -18.98
N ALA A 78 19.56 2.47 -18.16
CA ALA A 78 19.67 2.57 -16.71
C ALA A 78 20.61 1.49 -16.16
N SER A 79 20.46 0.23 -16.59
CA SER A 79 21.29 -0.90 -16.13
C SER A 79 22.77 -0.66 -16.43
N ARG A 80 23.11 -0.22 -17.63
CA ARG A 80 24.49 0.11 -17.98
C ARG A 80 25.03 1.29 -17.17
N THR A 81 24.26 2.36 -17.02
CA THR A 81 24.69 3.56 -16.26
C THR A 81 24.88 3.22 -14.78
N ILE A 82 24.01 2.40 -14.20
CA ILE A 82 24.10 1.89 -12.83
C ILE A 82 25.32 0.97 -12.70
N ALA A 83 25.57 0.09 -13.68
CA ALA A 83 26.74 -0.78 -13.73
C ALA A 83 28.05 0.02 -13.74
N GLU A 84 28.15 1.06 -14.58
CA GLU A 84 29.28 2.01 -14.56
C GLU A 84 29.40 2.68 -13.19
N ALA A 85 28.26 3.07 -12.60
CA ALA A 85 28.23 3.75 -11.33
C ALA A 85 28.75 2.89 -10.17
N CYS A 86 28.32 1.62 -10.10
CA CYS A 86 28.74 0.67 -9.07
C CYS A 86 30.03 -0.10 -9.42
N ARG A 87 30.72 0.32 -10.50
CA ARG A 87 31.96 -0.28 -11.01
C ARG A 87 31.82 -1.78 -11.31
N TYR A 88 30.68 -2.18 -11.85
CA TYR A 88 30.50 -3.52 -12.39
C TYR A 88 31.37 -3.69 -13.64
N PRO A 89 32.20 -4.74 -13.74
CA PRO A 89 33.24 -4.82 -14.77
C PRO A 89 32.73 -5.09 -16.19
N ARG A 90 31.46 -5.49 -16.35
CA ARG A 90 30.88 -5.96 -17.63
C ARG A 90 29.62 -5.15 -17.96
N VAL A 91 29.77 -3.84 -18.12
CA VAL A 91 28.65 -2.89 -18.24
C VAL A 91 27.75 -3.18 -19.46
N GLU A 92 28.30 -3.80 -20.50
CA GLU A 92 27.56 -4.24 -21.67
C GLU A 92 26.64 -5.41 -21.35
N GLU A 93 27.07 -6.36 -20.50
CA GLU A 93 26.17 -7.42 -20.01
C GLU A 93 24.97 -6.81 -19.27
N ALA A 94 25.17 -5.74 -18.50
CA ALA A 94 24.07 -5.02 -17.85
C ALA A 94 23.10 -4.37 -18.84
N PHE A 95 23.62 -3.75 -19.90
CA PHE A 95 22.79 -3.23 -20.99
C PHE A 95 21.92 -4.33 -21.62
N ILE A 96 22.55 -5.45 -21.96
CA ILE A 96 21.88 -6.57 -22.63
C ILE A 96 20.86 -7.25 -21.70
N THR A 97 21.18 -7.44 -20.43
CA THR A 97 20.21 -7.99 -19.48
C THR A 97 19.01 -7.05 -19.37
N GLY A 98 19.25 -5.72 -19.27
CA GLY A 98 18.17 -4.74 -19.21
C GLY A 98 17.27 -4.73 -20.45
N ILE A 99 17.81 -4.88 -21.66
CA ILE A 99 16.97 -4.92 -22.88
C ILE A 99 16.17 -6.22 -23.01
N LEU A 100 16.65 -7.31 -22.41
CA LEU A 100 16.05 -8.65 -22.50
C LEU A 100 15.24 -9.06 -21.26
N HIS A 101 15.23 -8.27 -20.19
CA HIS A 101 14.69 -8.70 -18.89
C HIS A 101 13.23 -9.18 -18.96
N ASP A 102 12.41 -8.48 -19.75
CA ASP A 102 10.98 -8.77 -19.92
C ASP A 102 10.65 -9.61 -21.17
N ILE A 103 11.66 -10.22 -21.82
CA ILE A 103 11.43 -11.00 -23.06
C ILE A 103 10.43 -12.14 -22.87
N GLY A 104 10.32 -12.68 -21.65
CA GLY A 104 9.36 -13.73 -21.33
C GLY A 104 7.90 -13.29 -21.44
N ILE A 105 7.59 -11.99 -21.35
CA ILE A 105 6.24 -11.44 -21.57
C ILE A 105 5.82 -11.72 -23.01
N LEU A 106 6.70 -11.44 -23.98
CA LEU A 106 6.45 -11.70 -25.39
C LEU A 106 6.24 -13.20 -25.67
N VAL A 107 6.97 -14.06 -24.97
CA VAL A 107 6.82 -15.52 -25.09
C VAL A 107 5.47 -15.98 -24.56
N LEU A 108 5.08 -15.54 -23.36
CA LEU A 108 3.81 -15.89 -22.74
C LEU A 108 2.63 -15.46 -23.60
N GLU A 109 2.68 -14.24 -24.13
CA GLU A 109 1.66 -13.73 -25.05
C GLU A 109 1.58 -14.53 -26.35
N LYS A 110 2.74 -14.79 -26.96
CA LYS A 110 2.80 -15.52 -28.22
C LYS A 110 2.30 -16.96 -28.08
N SER A 111 2.62 -17.62 -26.97
CA SER A 111 2.25 -19.01 -26.71
C SER A 111 0.83 -19.17 -26.18
N PHE A 112 0.31 -18.18 -25.44
CA PHE A 112 -0.98 -18.28 -24.75
C PHE A 112 -1.83 -16.99 -24.88
N PRO A 113 -2.17 -16.55 -26.11
CA PRO A 113 -2.73 -15.22 -26.35
C PRO A 113 -4.02 -14.93 -25.55
N ASP A 114 -4.95 -15.88 -25.49
CA ASP A 114 -6.23 -15.68 -24.79
C ASP A 114 -6.06 -15.59 -23.26
N LYS A 115 -5.22 -16.45 -22.69
CA LYS A 115 -4.91 -16.43 -21.25
C LYS A 115 -4.13 -15.16 -20.90
N PHE A 116 -3.14 -14.81 -21.71
CA PHE A 116 -2.33 -13.62 -21.53
C PHE A 116 -3.18 -12.36 -21.56
N LYS A 117 -4.13 -12.25 -22.50
CA LYS A 117 -5.05 -11.12 -22.55
C LYS A 117 -5.83 -10.92 -21.24
N ASN A 118 -6.27 -12.01 -20.60
CA ASN A 118 -6.99 -11.95 -19.32
C ASN A 118 -6.05 -11.57 -18.17
N VAL A 119 -4.84 -12.13 -18.12
CA VAL A 119 -3.82 -11.77 -17.11
C VAL A 119 -3.42 -10.30 -17.25
N TRP A 120 -3.13 -9.84 -18.47
CA TRP A 120 -2.74 -8.47 -18.76
C TRP A 120 -3.82 -7.47 -18.34
N LYS A 121 -5.09 -7.78 -18.62
CA LYS A 121 -6.22 -6.95 -18.20
C LYS A 121 -6.34 -6.84 -16.67
N GLN A 122 -6.13 -7.94 -15.95
CA GLN A 122 -6.15 -7.96 -14.48
C GLN A 122 -4.98 -7.15 -13.90
N ALA A 123 -3.79 -7.28 -14.49
CA ALA A 123 -2.64 -6.47 -14.12
C ALA A 123 -2.90 -4.97 -14.35
N GLU A 124 -3.55 -4.60 -15.46
CA GLU A 124 -3.97 -3.21 -15.69
C GLU A 124 -5.01 -2.72 -14.67
N SER A 125 -5.84 -3.61 -14.10
CA SER A 125 -6.74 -3.28 -12.98
C SER A 125 -6.05 -3.20 -11.61
N GLY A 126 -4.73 -3.43 -11.53
CA GLY A 126 -3.91 -3.19 -10.35
C GLY A 126 -3.52 -4.44 -9.55
N GLU A 127 -3.82 -5.64 -10.06
CA GLU A 127 -3.32 -6.88 -9.48
C GLU A 127 -1.84 -7.09 -9.84
N HIS A 128 -1.11 -7.82 -8.99
CA HIS A 128 0.33 -8.00 -9.16
C HIS A 128 0.64 -9.00 -10.28
N MET A 129 1.33 -8.55 -11.34
CA MET A 129 1.59 -9.34 -12.55
C MET A 129 2.22 -10.71 -12.25
N LEU A 130 3.24 -10.76 -11.39
CA LEU A 130 3.91 -12.02 -11.07
C LEU A 130 2.96 -13.02 -10.41
N GLU A 131 2.08 -12.56 -9.52
CA GLU A 131 1.12 -13.45 -8.85
C GLU A 131 0.09 -13.99 -9.85
N LEU A 132 -0.40 -13.13 -10.74
CA LEU A 132 -1.30 -13.53 -11.81
C LEU A 132 -0.68 -14.58 -12.73
N GLU A 133 0.59 -14.39 -13.10
CA GLU A 133 1.32 -15.33 -13.95
C GLU A 133 1.53 -16.68 -13.25
N GLU A 134 2.00 -16.67 -12.01
CA GLU A 134 2.21 -17.88 -11.20
C GLU A 134 0.89 -18.66 -11.02
N ASN A 135 -0.20 -17.96 -10.73
CA ASN A 135 -1.52 -18.58 -10.59
C ASN A 135 -2.06 -19.15 -11.92
N THR A 136 -1.67 -18.56 -13.06
CA THR A 136 -2.18 -18.97 -14.38
C THR A 136 -1.36 -20.07 -15.03
N TRP A 137 -0.03 -20.04 -14.87
CA TRP A 137 0.91 -20.92 -15.58
C TRP A 137 1.85 -21.71 -14.66
N GLY A 138 1.87 -21.44 -13.35
CA GLY A 138 2.86 -22.03 -12.42
C GLY A 138 4.29 -21.54 -12.64
N THR A 139 4.44 -20.43 -13.36
CA THR A 139 5.70 -19.73 -13.61
C THR A 139 5.40 -18.27 -13.94
N ASN A 140 6.44 -17.43 -13.96
CA ASN A 140 6.36 -16.02 -14.34
C ASN A 140 7.22 -15.70 -15.58
N HIS A 141 7.06 -14.49 -16.12
CA HIS A 141 7.79 -14.04 -17.30
C HIS A 141 9.31 -14.00 -17.09
N ALA A 142 9.81 -13.72 -15.89
CA ALA A 142 11.26 -13.72 -15.62
C ALA A 142 11.86 -15.11 -15.83
N ARG A 143 11.24 -16.17 -15.28
CA ARG A 143 11.68 -17.55 -15.46
C ARG A 143 11.52 -18.05 -16.90
N VAL A 144 10.44 -17.63 -17.58
CA VAL A 144 10.25 -17.94 -19.00
C VAL A 144 11.33 -17.27 -19.86
N GLY A 145 11.67 -16.02 -19.55
CA GLY A 145 12.74 -15.28 -20.19
C GLY A 145 14.10 -15.94 -19.98
N GLN A 146 14.43 -16.30 -18.73
CA GLN A 146 15.65 -17.06 -18.42
C GLN A 146 15.72 -18.34 -19.27
N PHE A 147 14.67 -19.16 -19.24
CA PHE A 147 14.63 -20.43 -19.98
C PHE A 147 14.87 -20.21 -21.48
N LEU A 148 14.22 -19.21 -22.09
CA LEU A 148 14.41 -18.87 -23.50
C LEU A 148 15.89 -18.54 -23.80
N LEU A 149 16.50 -17.69 -22.97
CA LEU A 149 17.88 -17.26 -23.18
C LEU A 149 18.88 -18.41 -23.00
N GLU A 150 18.62 -19.34 -22.08
CA GLU A 150 19.37 -20.58 -21.95
C GLU A 150 19.27 -21.44 -23.21
N GLN A 151 18.07 -21.58 -23.80
CA GLN A 151 17.89 -22.30 -25.06
C GLN A 151 18.62 -21.61 -26.23
N TRP A 152 18.76 -20.28 -26.18
CA TRP A 152 19.55 -19.51 -27.15
C TRP A 152 21.04 -19.47 -26.84
N HIS A 153 21.50 -20.20 -25.82
CA HIS A 153 22.91 -20.32 -25.43
C HIS A 153 23.53 -18.96 -25.08
N VAL A 154 22.72 -18.06 -24.51
CA VAL A 154 23.17 -16.79 -23.95
C VAL A 154 24.00 -17.09 -22.69
N PRO A 155 25.04 -16.28 -22.37
CA PRO A 155 25.84 -16.49 -21.17
C PRO A 155 24.98 -16.60 -19.89
N SER A 156 25.28 -17.61 -19.05
CA SER A 156 24.47 -17.96 -17.87
C SER A 156 24.21 -16.78 -16.93
N VAL A 157 25.21 -15.92 -16.74
CA VAL A 157 25.07 -14.70 -15.91
C VAL A 157 23.94 -13.78 -16.37
N ILE A 158 23.71 -13.67 -17.70
CA ILE A 158 22.61 -12.89 -18.25
C ILE A 158 21.29 -13.64 -18.03
N CYS A 159 21.26 -14.95 -18.31
CA CYS A 159 20.08 -15.78 -18.10
C CYS A 159 19.60 -15.74 -16.65
N GLU A 160 20.50 -15.93 -15.69
CA GLU A 160 20.23 -15.89 -14.25
C GLU A 160 19.76 -14.51 -13.83
N ALA A 161 20.41 -13.43 -14.30
CA ALA A 161 19.97 -12.08 -13.98
C ALA A 161 18.59 -11.75 -14.56
N VAL A 162 18.25 -12.25 -15.76
CA VAL A 162 16.87 -12.19 -16.29
C VAL A 162 15.92 -13.01 -15.44
N GLY A 163 16.30 -14.20 -14.96
CA GLY A 163 15.43 -15.01 -14.09
C GLY A 163 15.14 -14.39 -12.73
N GLN A 164 16.05 -13.54 -12.24
CA GLN A 164 16.05 -13.01 -10.88
C GLN A 164 15.73 -11.51 -10.80
N HIS A 165 15.37 -10.85 -11.91
CA HIS A 165 15.21 -9.39 -11.93
C HIS A 165 14.02 -8.86 -11.10
N HIS A 166 13.15 -9.75 -10.60
CA HIS A 166 12.09 -9.44 -9.63
C HIS A 166 12.37 -9.96 -8.21
N ASN A 167 13.50 -10.62 -7.99
CA ASN A 167 13.81 -11.18 -6.68
C ASN A 167 13.99 -10.08 -5.62
N MET A 168 13.60 -10.40 -4.39
CA MET A 168 13.94 -9.60 -3.23
C MET A 168 15.37 -9.93 -2.81
N PHE A 169 16.23 -8.92 -2.72
CA PHE A 169 17.57 -9.05 -2.18
C PHE A 169 17.62 -8.38 -0.81
N PRO A 170 17.88 -9.13 0.28
CA PRO A 170 18.02 -8.55 1.61
C PRO A 170 19.15 -7.50 1.68
N PRO A 171 19.14 -6.63 2.71
CA PRO A 171 20.28 -5.78 3.00
C PRO A 171 21.59 -6.58 3.11
N ASP A 172 22.70 -5.97 2.74
CA ASP A 172 24.06 -6.54 2.74
C ASP A 172 24.28 -7.72 1.77
N THR A 173 23.39 -7.90 0.78
CA THR A 173 23.57 -8.91 -0.28
C THR A 173 24.63 -8.45 -1.30
N ASN A 174 25.89 -8.75 -1.00
CA ASN A 174 27.07 -8.33 -1.77
C ASN A 174 27.65 -9.41 -2.69
N ASP A 175 26.92 -10.52 -2.89
CA ASP A 175 27.37 -11.62 -3.74
C ASP A 175 27.59 -11.15 -5.19
N PRO A 176 28.79 -11.38 -5.78
CA PRO A 176 29.06 -11.08 -7.18
C PRO A 176 28.07 -11.69 -8.17
N ASP A 177 27.51 -12.86 -7.86
CA ASP A 177 26.59 -13.57 -8.75
C ASP A 177 25.24 -12.85 -8.85
N PHE A 178 24.81 -12.18 -7.77
CA PHE A 178 23.57 -11.40 -7.75
C PHE A 178 23.73 -9.94 -8.19
N ARG A 179 24.96 -9.45 -8.38
CA ARG A 179 25.18 -8.03 -8.73
C ARG A 179 24.47 -7.62 -10.01
N LEU A 180 24.48 -8.46 -11.05
CA LEU A 180 23.83 -8.15 -12.32
C LEU A 180 22.30 -8.11 -12.18
N ALA A 181 21.72 -9.06 -11.44
CA ALA A 181 20.29 -9.08 -11.16
C ALA A 181 19.85 -7.84 -10.35
N GLN A 182 20.63 -7.45 -9.34
CA GLN A 182 20.40 -6.25 -8.54
C GLN A 182 20.49 -4.96 -9.36
N ILE A 183 21.45 -4.87 -10.29
CA ILE A 183 21.56 -3.74 -11.23
C ILE A 183 20.30 -3.61 -12.07
N VAL A 184 19.82 -4.71 -12.65
CA VAL A 184 18.65 -4.72 -13.54
C VAL A 184 17.37 -4.48 -12.77
N LEU A 185 17.24 -5.03 -11.57
CA LEU A 185 16.13 -4.72 -10.66
C LEU A 185 16.09 -3.23 -10.34
N LEU A 186 17.21 -2.62 -9.92
CA LEU A 186 17.26 -1.19 -9.63
C LEU A 186 16.96 -0.37 -10.88
N ALA A 187 17.52 -0.75 -12.03
CA ALA A 187 17.26 -0.11 -13.32
C ALA A 187 15.77 -0.13 -13.69
N ASN A 188 15.10 -1.27 -13.49
CA ASN A 188 13.67 -1.42 -13.71
C ASN A 188 12.87 -0.52 -12.76
N ARG A 189 13.28 -0.42 -11.48
CA ARG A 189 12.61 0.47 -10.50
C ARG A 189 12.81 1.96 -10.74
N VAL A 190 13.85 2.38 -11.46
CA VAL A 190 14.07 3.80 -11.79
C VAL A 190 13.57 4.17 -13.19
N ALA A 191 13.19 3.19 -14.01
CA ALA A 191 12.57 3.43 -15.30
C ALA A 191 11.22 4.15 -15.13
N LYS A 192 10.96 5.14 -15.98
CA LYS A 192 9.75 5.96 -15.95
C LYS A 192 8.71 5.45 -16.94
N PHE A 193 9.15 4.90 -18.05
CA PHE A 193 8.31 4.16 -18.97
C PHE A 193 7.96 2.81 -18.35
N THR A 194 6.74 2.36 -18.57
CA THR A 194 6.26 1.07 -18.10
C THR A 194 5.67 0.27 -19.25
N THR A 195 5.75 -1.05 -19.16
CA THR A 195 5.08 -1.93 -20.13
C THR A 195 3.55 -1.83 -20.02
N SER A 196 3.02 -1.64 -18.81
CA SER A 196 1.58 -1.55 -18.53
C SER A 196 1.12 -0.12 -18.19
N LYS A 197 -0.19 0.13 -18.30
CA LYS A 197 -0.82 1.46 -18.14
C LYS A 197 -0.84 2.00 -16.71
N ARG A 198 -0.43 1.24 -15.70
CA ARG A 198 -0.53 1.62 -14.29
C ARG A 198 0.81 1.46 -13.58
N THR A 199 1.25 2.53 -12.93
CA THR A 199 2.36 2.50 -11.97
C THR A 199 1.76 2.52 -10.57
N HIS A 200 2.04 1.48 -9.79
CA HIS A 200 1.85 1.54 -8.34
C HIS A 200 3.24 1.62 -7.72
N GLU A 201 3.64 2.82 -7.32
CA GLU A 201 4.80 2.98 -6.44
C GLU A 201 4.30 2.72 -5.01
N THR A 202 4.43 1.49 -4.53
CA THR A 202 4.06 1.13 -3.15
C THR A 202 5.18 1.55 -2.19
N THR A 203 4.88 1.70 -0.89
CA THR A 203 5.90 1.94 0.14
C THR A 203 7.00 0.87 0.11
N GLU A 204 6.62 -0.38 -0.16
CA GLU A 204 7.56 -1.51 -0.35
C GLU A 204 8.51 -1.28 -1.53
N ASN A 205 8.07 -0.63 -2.60
CA ASN A 205 8.90 -0.31 -3.75
C ASN A 205 9.99 0.73 -3.41
N VAL A 206 9.69 1.66 -2.49
CA VAL A 206 10.64 2.68 -2.03
C VAL A 206 11.73 2.05 -1.15
N GLU A 207 11.35 1.19 -0.21
CA GLU A 207 12.30 0.49 0.68
C GLU A 207 13.19 -0.49 -0.08
N LEU A 208 12.62 -1.24 -1.03
CA LEU A 208 13.40 -2.12 -1.90
C LEU A 208 14.41 -1.33 -2.73
N LYS A 209 13.99 -0.23 -3.38
CA LYS A 209 14.88 0.63 -4.16
C LYS A 209 16.07 1.12 -3.32
N LYS A 210 15.80 1.55 -2.08
CA LYS A 210 16.85 1.99 -1.14
C LYS A 210 17.80 0.83 -0.79
N THR A 211 17.26 -0.34 -0.46
CA THR A 211 18.05 -1.53 -0.09
C THR A 211 18.99 -1.95 -1.23
N ILE A 212 18.49 -2.03 -2.47
CA ILE A 212 19.32 -2.41 -3.62
C ILE A 212 20.37 -1.34 -3.93
N MET A 213 20.02 -0.06 -3.80
CA MET A 213 20.97 1.04 -3.96
C MET A 213 22.14 0.91 -2.96
N GLU A 214 21.83 0.59 -1.69
CA GLU A 214 22.83 0.38 -0.64
C GLU A 214 23.70 -0.86 -0.91
N ASN A 215 23.09 -2.00 -1.29
CA ASN A 215 23.82 -3.22 -1.68
C ASN A 215 24.78 -2.99 -2.86
N LEU A 216 24.41 -2.12 -3.81
CA LEU A 216 25.27 -1.76 -4.94
C LEU A 216 26.33 -0.70 -4.59
N GLY A 217 26.33 -0.18 -3.36
CA GLY A 217 27.26 0.86 -2.91
C GLY A 217 27.03 2.20 -3.61
N LEU A 218 25.79 2.48 -4.01
CA LEU A 218 25.41 3.72 -4.69
C LEU A 218 24.89 4.75 -3.67
N SER A 219 25.32 6.00 -3.81
CA SER A 219 24.74 7.11 -3.04
C SER A 219 23.44 7.60 -3.69
N GLN A 220 22.51 8.12 -2.88
CA GLN A 220 21.28 8.75 -3.36
C GLN A 220 21.52 9.85 -4.40
N ASP A 221 22.52 10.72 -4.21
CA ASP A 221 22.85 11.80 -5.17
C ASP A 221 23.23 11.25 -6.55
N ARG A 222 24.00 10.16 -6.56
CA ARG A 222 24.41 9.49 -7.80
C ARG A 222 23.23 8.84 -8.50
N LEU A 223 22.34 8.16 -7.77
CA LEU A 223 21.13 7.59 -8.35
C LEU A 223 20.22 8.68 -8.94
N LYS A 224 20.04 9.79 -8.23
CA LYS A 224 19.26 10.94 -8.71
C LYS A 224 19.82 11.51 -10.02
N LYS A 225 21.14 11.67 -10.14
CA LYS A 225 21.79 12.11 -11.38
C LYS A 225 21.55 11.14 -12.54
N ILE A 226 21.48 9.84 -12.28
CA ILE A 226 21.13 8.84 -13.31
C ILE A 226 19.69 9.07 -13.78
N GLU A 227 18.74 9.20 -12.84
CA GLU A 227 17.31 9.43 -13.13
C GLU A 227 17.02 10.73 -13.90
N GLU A 228 17.78 11.79 -13.63
CA GLU A 228 17.67 13.09 -14.30
C GLU A 228 18.12 13.03 -15.76
N ASN A 229 19.15 12.24 -16.08
CA ASN A 229 19.70 12.12 -17.43
C ASN A 229 19.07 10.99 -18.25
N LEU A 230 18.38 10.04 -17.60
CA LEU A 230 17.90 8.80 -18.20
C LEU A 230 17.03 9.04 -19.45
N PHE A 231 16.03 9.91 -19.34
CA PHE A 231 15.10 10.20 -20.45
C PHE A 231 15.82 10.74 -21.69
N LYS A 232 16.76 11.67 -21.49
CA LYS A 232 17.57 12.22 -22.58
C LYS A 232 18.40 11.13 -23.23
N ASN A 233 19.08 10.31 -22.44
CA ASN A 233 19.91 9.20 -22.93
C ASN A 233 19.07 8.20 -23.75
N VAL A 234 17.84 7.90 -23.33
CA VAL A 234 16.91 7.04 -24.09
C VAL A 234 16.60 7.61 -25.47
N ILE A 235 16.26 8.90 -25.55
CA ILE A 235 15.96 9.57 -26.83
C ILE A 235 17.17 9.57 -27.76
N ASP A 236 18.34 9.88 -27.21
CA ASP A 236 19.58 9.96 -27.98
C ASP A 236 19.96 8.57 -28.54
N GLU A 237 19.81 7.52 -27.75
CA GLU A 237 20.23 6.15 -28.12
C GLU A 237 19.23 5.37 -28.97
N ALA A 238 17.93 5.63 -28.84
CA ALA A 238 16.89 4.90 -29.59
C ALA A 238 17.12 4.94 -31.11
N LYS A 239 17.63 6.07 -31.63
CA LYS A 239 17.96 6.26 -33.05
C LYS A 239 19.09 5.35 -33.54
N PHE A 240 20.09 5.09 -32.69
CA PHE A 240 21.24 4.26 -33.06
C PHE A 240 20.89 2.77 -33.04
N LEU A 241 20.01 2.37 -32.12
CA LEU A 241 19.55 0.98 -31.98
C LEU A 241 18.40 0.63 -32.94
N GLU A 242 17.87 1.62 -33.67
CA GLU A 242 16.67 1.49 -34.52
C GLU A 242 15.46 0.92 -33.75
N ILE A 243 15.35 1.29 -32.47
CA ILE A 243 14.21 0.92 -31.62
C ILE A 243 13.20 2.05 -31.67
N GLU A 244 12.01 1.74 -32.15
CA GLU A 244 10.89 2.68 -32.12
C GLU A 244 10.41 2.90 -30.68
N ILE A 245 10.45 4.15 -30.22
CA ILE A 245 10.03 4.57 -28.87
C ILE A 245 8.83 5.55 -28.91
N GLY A 246 8.23 5.74 -30.09
CA GLY A 246 7.18 6.74 -30.31
C GLY A 246 7.74 8.15 -30.46
N SER A 247 6.89 9.08 -30.91
CA SER A 247 7.26 10.49 -31.03
C SER A 247 7.25 11.19 -29.66
N THR A 248 7.88 12.36 -29.59
CA THR A 248 7.78 13.22 -28.39
C THR A 248 6.33 13.56 -28.06
N ASP A 249 5.48 13.75 -29.09
CA ASP A 249 4.06 14.03 -28.91
C ASP A 249 3.32 12.83 -28.32
N ASP A 250 3.62 11.61 -28.77
CA ASP A 250 3.03 10.38 -28.22
C ASP A 250 3.38 10.22 -26.74
N ILE A 251 4.65 10.46 -26.38
CA ILE A 251 5.12 10.42 -25.00
C ILE A 251 4.41 11.47 -24.14
N LEU A 252 4.25 12.70 -24.65
CA LEU A 252 3.55 13.78 -23.94
C LEU A 252 2.06 13.48 -23.76
N ILE A 253 1.39 12.94 -24.78
CA ILE A 253 0.00 12.52 -24.71
C ILE A 253 -0.18 11.45 -23.64
N GLU A 254 0.68 10.43 -23.63
CA GLU A 254 0.63 9.37 -22.62
C GLU A 254 0.86 9.91 -21.20
N ALA A 255 1.85 10.78 -21.02
CA ALA A 255 2.13 11.42 -19.73
C ALA A 255 0.91 12.22 -19.23
N ASN A 256 0.27 13.00 -20.10
CA ASN A 256 -0.94 13.74 -19.76
C ASN A 256 -2.11 12.81 -19.42
N GLN A 257 -2.27 11.70 -20.14
CA GLN A 257 -3.29 10.69 -19.83
C GLN A 257 -3.02 9.97 -18.50
N MET A 258 -1.75 9.75 -18.14
CA MET A 258 -1.37 9.20 -16.83
C MET A 258 -1.69 10.19 -15.71
N LEU A 259 -1.33 11.47 -15.88
CA LEU A 259 -1.64 12.54 -14.92
C LEU A 259 -3.14 12.67 -14.68
N TYR A 260 -3.94 12.66 -15.74
CA TYR A 260 -5.40 12.73 -15.64
C TYR A 260 -5.98 11.54 -14.88
N ARG A 261 -5.46 10.33 -15.10
CA ARG A 261 -5.89 9.14 -14.35
C ARG A 261 -5.51 9.22 -12.87
N GLN A 262 -4.33 9.76 -12.53
CA GLN A 262 -3.97 10.00 -11.14
C GLN A 262 -4.87 11.03 -10.47
N TYR A 263 -5.24 12.09 -11.19
CA TYR A 263 -6.19 13.10 -10.70
C TYR A 263 -7.55 12.47 -10.35
N LEU A 264 -8.13 11.66 -11.24
CA LEU A 264 -9.40 10.97 -10.97
C LEU A 264 -9.31 10.00 -9.78
N MET A 265 -8.19 9.29 -9.64
CA MET A 265 -7.98 8.40 -8.50
C MET A 265 -7.88 9.18 -7.18
N LEU A 266 -7.21 10.34 -7.18
CA LEU A 266 -7.13 11.22 -6.02
C LEU A 266 -8.52 11.75 -5.63
N GLU A 267 -9.34 12.16 -6.62
CA GLU A 267 -10.70 12.64 -6.39
C GLU A 267 -11.57 11.56 -5.72
N ASN A 268 -11.54 10.32 -6.24
CA ASN A 268 -12.24 9.18 -5.63
C ASN A 268 -11.77 8.90 -4.20
N LEU A 269 -10.45 8.89 -3.96
CA LEU A 269 -9.90 8.67 -2.61
C LEU A 269 -10.32 9.77 -1.63
N MET A 270 -10.41 11.02 -2.08
CA MET A 270 -10.89 12.13 -1.26
C MET A 270 -12.38 11.97 -0.90
N GLU A 271 -13.20 11.49 -1.85
CA GLU A 271 -14.61 11.20 -1.60
C GLU A 271 -14.81 10.03 -0.62
N GLU A 272 -14.06 8.94 -0.79
CA GLU A 272 -14.03 7.80 0.13
C GLU A 272 -13.62 8.23 1.54
N ASN A 273 -12.57 9.05 1.65
CA ASN A 273 -12.08 9.56 2.94
C ASN A 273 -13.13 10.45 3.63
N SER A 274 -13.81 11.32 2.88
CA SER A 274 -14.94 12.12 3.39
C SER A 274 -16.08 11.24 3.91
N THR A 275 -16.39 10.16 3.21
CA THR A 275 -17.43 9.19 3.59
C THR A 275 -17.03 8.44 4.87
N MET A 276 -15.80 7.92 4.94
CA MET A 276 -15.27 7.29 6.16
C MET A 276 -15.28 8.24 7.36
N HIS A 277 -14.94 9.52 7.18
CA HIS A 277 -15.01 10.51 8.25
C HIS A 277 -16.43 10.71 8.78
N LYS A 278 -17.45 10.70 7.90
CA LYS A 278 -18.87 10.77 8.32
C LYS A 278 -19.27 9.52 9.12
N GLU A 279 -18.88 8.34 8.67
CA GLU A 279 -19.17 7.07 9.36
C GLU A 279 -18.50 6.98 10.73
N ILE A 280 -17.22 7.36 10.84
CA ILE A 280 -16.49 7.41 12.11
C ILE A 280 -17.19 8.38 13.08
N THR A 281 -17.63 9.54 12.59
CA THR A 281 -18.33 10.53 13.40
C THR A 281 -19.65 9.96 13.92
N LYS A 282 -20.44 9.31 13.06
CA LYS A 282 -21.69 8.64 13.45
C LYS A 282 -21.44 7.54 14.50
N SER A 283 -20.45 6.67 14.28
CA SER A 283 -20.09 5.59 15.21
C SER A 283 -19.64 6.12 16.58
N LYS A 284 -18.89 7.24 16.61
CA LYS A 284 -18.51 7.90 17.87
C LYS A 284 -19.72 8.42 18.64
N ILE A 285 -20.69 9.02 17.96
CA ILE A 285 -21.95 9.49 18.58
C ILE A 285 -22.74 8.32 19.17
N GLU A 286 -22.87 7.21 18.44
CA GLU A 286 -23.55 6.00 18.90
C GLU A 286 -22.85 5.41 20.14
N LYS A 287 -21.52 5.33 20.13
CA LYS A 287 -20.73 4.81 21.26
C LYS A 287 -20.86 5.69 22.50
N ALA A 288 -20.76 7.02 22.36
CA ALA A 288 -20.91 7.95 23.47
C ALA A 288 -22.32 7.87 24.10
N SER A 289 -23.35 7.72 23.26
CA SER A 289 -24.73 7.52 23.73
C SER A 289 -24.87 6.23 24.53
N LEU A 290 -24.28 5.13 24.05
CA LEU A 290 -24.28 3.85 24.75
C LEU A 290 -23.54 3.90 26.09
N GLU A 291 -22.38 4.57 26.16
CA GLU A 291 -21.64 4.78 27.42
C GLU A 291 -22.44 5.60 28.43
N THR A 292 -23.16 6.63 27.96
CA THR A 292 -24.05 7.43 28.80
C THR A 292 -25.17 6.57 29.37
N VAL A 293 -25.83 5.76 28.54
CA VAL A 293 -26.88 4.82 28.98
C VAL A 293 -26.35 3.82 30.01
N LYS A 294 -25.15 3.26 29.80
CA LYS A 294 -24.51 2.33 30.74
C LYS A 294 -24.24 3.00 32.10
N THR A 295 -23.70 4.21 32.08
CA THR A 295 -23.39 4.98 33.29
C THR A 295 -24.66 5.32 34.08
N LEU A 296 -25.71 5.75 33.39
CA LEU A 296 -27.01 5.99 34.00
C LEU A 296 -27.58 4.71 34.63
N THR A 297 -27.57 3.61 33.90
CA THR A 297 -28.06 2.30 34.39
C THR A 297 -27.31 1.86 35.65
N ALA A 298 -25.99 2.01 35.68
CA ALA A 298 -25.17 1.69 36.85
C ALA A 298 -25.53 2.57 38.06
N THR A 299 -25.73 3.87 37.83
CA THR A 299 -26.12 4.84 38.86
C THR A 299 -27.48 4.50 39.46
N PHE A 300 -28.47 4.20 38.61
CA PHE A 300 -29.81 3.81 39.06
C PHE A 300 -29.80 2.52 39.88
N ASN A 301 -29.09 1.49 39.42
CA ASN A 301 -28.94 0.23 40.17
C ASN A 301 -28.34 0.47 41.57
N HIS A 302 -27.35 1.34 41.69
CA HIS A 302 -26.77 1.70 42.98
C HIS A 302 -27.80 2.33 43.93
N TYR A 303 -28.60 3.30 43.46
CA TYR A 303 -29.63 3.92 44.30
C TYR A 303 -30.74 2.95 44.73
N ILE A 304 -31.23 2.10 43.80
CA ILE A 304 -32.26 1.10 44.12
C ILE A 304 -31.74 0.10 45.14
N ASN A 305 -30.53 -0.42 44.96
CA ASN A 305 -29.94 -1.39 45.89
C ASN A 305 -29.75 -0.79 47.29
N ASN A 306 -29.30 0.45 47.39
CA ASN A 306 -29.13 1.13 48.68
C ASN A 306 -30.46 1.35 49.40
N ALA A 307 -31.49 1.79 48.66
CA ALA A 307 -32.83 1.97 49.22
C ALA A 307 -33.43 0.63 49.67
N ALA A 308 -33.30 -0.42 48.85
CA ALA A 308 -33.77 -1.77 49.18
C ALA A 308 -33.06 -2.35 50.42
N ALA A 309 -31.74 -2.21 50.51
CA ALA A 309 -30.97 -2.66 51.67
C ALA A 309 -31.40 -1.92 52.96
N THR A 310 -31.64 -0.61 52.85
CA THR A 310 -32.13 0.20 53.98
C THR A 310 -33.52 -0.25 54.44
N ILE A 311 -34.44 -0.46 53.49
CA ILE A 311 -35.80 -0.96 53.78
C ILE A 311 -35.73 -2.33 54.45
N LEU A 312 -34.99 -3.27 53.87
CA LEU A 312 -34.88 -4.64 54.37
C LEU A 312 -34.27 -4.68 55.78
N GLY A 313 -33.16 -3.97 55.99
CA GLY A 313 -32.50 -3.93 57.30
C GLY A 313 -33.38 -3.32 58.39
N ARG A 314 -34.15 -2.27 58.07
CA ARG A 314 -35.09 -1.65 59.03
C ARG A 314 -36.32 -2.51 59.28
N ALA A 315 -36.84 -3.19 58.25
CA ALA A 315 -37.95 -4.12 58.40
C ALA A 315 -37.58 -5.31 59.31
N GLN A 316 -36.39 -5.89 59.13
CA GLN A 316 -35.88 -6.97 59.99
C GLN A 316 -35.69 -6.51 61.45
N LEU A 317 -35.18 -5.30 61.67
CA LEU A 317 -35.04 -4.74 63.02
C LEU A 317 -36.40 -4.53 63.71
N LEU A 318 -37.41 -4.07 62.96
CA LEU A 318 -38.78 -3.94 63.46
C LEU A 318 -39.37 -5.31 63.81
N GLU A 319 -39.22 -6.30 62.93
CA GLU A 319 -39.69 -7.68 63.15
C GLU A 319 -39.06 -8.32 64.39
N LEU A 320 -37.74 -8.22 64.55
CA LEU A 320 -37.00 -8.74 65.71
C LEU A 320 -37.42 -8.06 67.02
N GLY A 321 -37.69 -6.75 66.99
CA GLY A 321 -38.10 -6.01 68.18
C GLY A 321 -39.55 -6.27 68.57
N ILE A 322 -40.44 -6.51 67.60
CA ILE A 322 -41.82 -6.95 67.84
C ILE A 322 -41.82 -8.37 68.43
N GLN A 323 -41.04 -9.30 67.86
CA GLN A 323 -40.95 -10.68 68.36
C GLN A 323 -40.39 -10.79 69.78
N LYS A 324 -39.55 -9.85 70.22
CA LYS A 324 -38.95 -9.82 71.57
C LYS A 324 -39.78 -9.06 72.62
N GLU A 325 -40.98 -8.58 72.28
CA GLU A 325 -41.84 -7.72 73.14
C GLU A 325 -41.13 -6.48 73.71
N GLN A 326 -40.02 -6.04 73.10
CA GLN A 326 -39.19 -4.91 73.57
C GLN A 326 -39.56 -3.57 72.94
N ILE A 327 -40.67 -3.52 72.21
CA ILE A 327 -41.14 -2.32 71.54
C ILE A 327 -42.51 -1.92 72.11
N THR A 328 -42.48 -1.17 73.20
CA THR A 328 -43.56 -0.26 73.61
C THR A 328 -43.10 1.15 73.29
N ASP A 329 -43.97 1.94 72.65
CA ASP A 329 -43.76 3.25 72.03
C ASP A 329 -43.24 4.36 72.98
N SER A 330 -42.07 4.16 73.58
CA SER A 330 -41.51 5.05 74.61
C SER A 330 -40.22 5.76 74.17
N ASN A 331 -39.58 5.31 73.08
CA ASN A 331 -38.28 5.83 72.63
C ASN A 331 -38.21 6.20 71.12
N GLY A 332 -39.35 6.31 70.41
CA GLY A 332 -39.39 6.81 69.02
C GLY A 332 -38.74 5.92 67.93
N LYS A 333 -38.22 4.74 68.28
CA LYS A 333 -37.49 3.85 67.35
C LYS A 333 -38.36 3.24 66.25
N ILE A 334 -39.65 2.98 66.51
CA ILE A 334 -40.59 2.47 65.48
C ILE A 334 -40.84 3.55 64.44
N GLN A 335 -41.24 4.75 64.89
CA GLN A 335 -41.57 5.86 64.02
C GLN A 335 -40.36 6.27 63.16
N SER A 336 -39.16 6.27 63.74
CA SER A 336 -37.91 6.49 63.00
C SER A 336 -37.64 5.39 61.97
N SER A 337 -37.87 4.11 62.29
CA SER A 337 -37.63 3.00 61.36
C SER A 337 -38.66 2.96 60.24
N ILE A 338 -39.94 3.26 60.53
CA ILE A 338 -41.00 3.42 59.53
C ILE A 338 -40.71 4.62 58.62
N GLY A 339 -40.28 5.75 59.17
CA GLY A 339 -39.89 6.93 58.39
C GLY A 339 -38.74 6.62 57.42
N LEU A 340 -37.73 5.87 57.84
CA LEU A 340 -36.64 5.44 56.95
C LEU A 340 -37.08 4.46 55.86
N ILE A 341 -38.05 3.57 56.15
CA ILE A 341 -38.65 2.68 55.13
C ILE A 341 -39.44 3.49 54.10
N ILE A 342 -40.28 4.43 54.55
CA ILE A 342 -41.06 5.32 53.67
C ILE A 342 -40.11 6.13 52.78
N ASN A 343 -39.06 6.71 53.35
CA ASN A 343 -38.05 7.46 52.58
C ASN A 343 -37.34 6.57 51.56
N GLY A 344 -37.04 5.30 51.90
CA GLY A 344 -36.48 4.33 50.97
C GLY A 344 -37.43 4.02 49.80
N VAL A 345 -38.73 3.85 50.07
CA VAL A 345 -39.76 3.61 49.04
C VAL A 345 -39.93 4.82 48.13
N GLN A 346 -39.97 6.03 48.70
CA GLN A 346 -40.03 7.29 47.95
C GLN A 346 -38.79 7.49 47.07
N ALA A 347 -37.61 7.14 47.58
CA ALA A 347 -36.37 7.19 46.79
C ALA A 347 -36.41 6.26 45.57
N ILE A 348 -36.93 5.04 45.73
CA ILE A 348 -37.14 4.11 44.61
C ILE A 348 -38.16 4.67 43.63
N GLN A 349 -39.25 5.25 44.11
CA GLN A 349 -40.30 5.81 43.25
C GLN A 349 -39.83 7.02 42.44
N LEU A 350 -39.00 7.89 43.03
CA LEU A 350 -38.35 9.00 42.32
C LEU A 350 -37.42 8.49 41.22
N VAL A 351 -36.58 7.50 41.54
CA VAL A 351 -35.68 6.86 40.58
C VAL A 351 -36.47 6.25 39.40
N LEU A 352 -37.56 5.53 39.67
CA LEU A 352 -38.41 4.93 38.64
C LEU A 352 -39.14 5.97 37.78
N ASN A 353 -39.58 7.08 38.37
CA ASN A 353 -40.19 8.18 37.62
C ASN A 353 -39.20 8.86 36.69
N GLU A 354 -37.95 9.05 37.12
CA GLU A 354 -36.92 9.64 36.27
C GLU A 354 -36.50 8.69 35.14
N LEU A 355 -36.43 7.38 35.42
CA LEU A 355 -36.25 6.35 34.39
C LEU A 355 -37.35 6.36 33.31
N LYS A 356 -38.61 6.59 33.71
CA LYS A 356 -39.75 6.68 32.78
C LYS A 356 -39.65 7.87 31.82
N ASN A 357 -38.97 8.94 32.23
CA ASN A 357 -38.76 10.13 31.40
C ASN A 357 -37.61 9.97 30.38
N LEU A 358 -36.82 8.90 30.44
CA LEU A 358 -35.69 8.63 29.53
C LEU A 358 -36.09 8.19 28.11
N ASN A 359 -37.37 8.05 27.80
CA ASN A 359 -37.86 7.59 26.49
C ASN A 359 -37.65 8.58 25.32
N ARG A 360 -36.76 9.57 25.45
CA ARG A 360 -36.42 10.55 24.40
C ARG A 360 -34.91 10.72 24.26
N PHE A 361 -34.23 9.71 23.72
CA PHE A 361 -32.84 9.82 23.28
C PHE A 361 -32.68 10.48 21.90
N GLU A 362 -33.78 10.83 21.22
CA GLU A 362 -33.75 11.60 19.98
C GLU A 362 -33.54 13.08 20.29
N THR A 363 -32.29 13.51 20.49
CA THR A 363 -31.69 14.80 20.09
C THR A 363 -30.49 15.11 20.98
N ILE A 364 -29.31 14.66 20.59
CA ILE A 364 -28.07 15.34 21.02
C ILE A 364 -27.28 15.67 19.76
N VAL A 365 -27.56 16.87 19.23
CA VAL A 365 -26.74 17.53 18.22
C VAL A 365 -25.44 17.95 18.90
N TYR A 366 -24.32 17.50 18.37
CA TYR A 366 -23.00 17.87 18.85
C TYR A 366 -22.69 19.29 18.34
N HIS A 367 -22.99 20.33 19.12
CA HIS A 367 -22.24 21.60 19.19
C HIS A 367 -22.77 22.51 20.32
N ASP A 368 -21.81 23.09 21.06
CA ASP A 368 -21.80 24.22 22.00
C ASP A 368 -22.80 24.37 23.15
N ASP A 369 -23.88 23.61 23.23
CA ASP A 369 -24.79 23.64 24.40
C ASP A 369 -25.14 22.23 24.88
N THR A 370 -24.21 21.57 25.57
CA THR A 370 -24.49 20.32 26.29
C THR A 370 -25.40 20.59 27.49
N TYR A 371 -26.71 20.35 27.34
CA TYR A 371 -27.55 19.98 28.47
C TYR A 371 -27.17 18.55 28.88
N ILE A 372 -26.10 18.42 29.66
CA ILE A 372 -25.92 17.20 30.46
C ILE A 372 -27.15 17.16 31.36
N PHE A 373 -28.09 16.25 31.05
CA PHE A 373 -29.10 15.82 32.00
C PHE A 373 -28.33 15.20 33.17
N ASP A 374 -27.93 16.04 34.12
CA ASP A 374 -27.28 15.63 35.36
C ASP A 374 -28.36 15.03 36.25
N ILE A 375 -28.84 13.86 35.83
CA ILE A 375 -29.84 13.06 36.52
C ILE A 375 -29.34 12.71 37.92
N GLU A 376 -28.02 12.55 38.10
CA GLU A 376 -27.43 12.34 39.41
C GLU A 376 -27.66 13.56 40.32
N LYS A 377 -27.36 14.77 39.84
CA LYS A 377 -27.68 16.01 40.55
C LYS A 377 -29.18 16.17 40.80
N LYS A 378 -30.02 15.86 39.81
CA LYS A 378 -31.48 16.00 39.95
C LYS A 378 -32.07 15.00 40.97
N ILE A 379 -31.58 13.76 40.99
CA ILE A 379 -31.94 12.76 42.01
C ILE A 379 -31.43 13.21 43.38
N LYS A 380 -30.19 13.71 43.47
CA LYS A 380 -29.62 14.25 44.71
C LYS A 380 -30.44 15.44 45.24
N ASP A 381 -30.81 16.37 44.36
CA ASP A 381 -31.59 17.56 44.70
C ASP A 381 -33.00 17.18 45.19
N GLU A 382 -33.67 16.23 44.53
CA GLU A 382 -34.99 15.74 44.96
C GLU A 382 -34.93 14.94 46.27
N LEU A 383 -33.90 14.09 46.45
CA LEU A 383 -33.67 13.38 47.72
C LEU A 383 -33.32 14.34 48.85
N ALA A 384 -32.59 15.42 48.57
CA ALA A 384 -32.29 16.46 49.56
C ALA A 384 -33.56 17.20 50.01
N LYS A 385 -34.47 17.51 49.08
CA LYS A 385 -35.78 18.11 49.42
C LYS A 385 -36.63 17.20 50.30
N LEU A 386 -36.66 15.89 50.03
CA LEU A 386 -37.39 14.92 50.86
C LEU A 386 -36.81 14.80 52.28
N ASN A 387 -35.47 14.80 52.42
CA ASN A 387 -34.82 14.77 53.73
C ASN A 387 -35.00 16.07 54.54
N LEU A 388 -35.24 17.20 53.87
CA LEU A 388 -35.57 18.48 54.51
C LEU A 388 -37.04 18.49 54.99
N ALA A 389 -37.98 18.00 54.17
CA ALA A 389 -39.40 17.88 54.55
C ALA A 389 -39.62 16.94 55.75
N ALA A 390 -38.89 15.81 55.80
CA ALA A 390 -38.96 14.87 56.92
C ALA A 390 -38.42 15.43 58.26
N LYS A 391 -37.66 16.54 58.24
CA LYS A 391 -37.17 17.23 59.45
C LYS A 391 -38.14 18.30 59.97
N GLU A 392 -39.04 18.81 59.13
CA GLU A 392 -40.03 19.81 59.53
C GLU A 392 -41.29 19.17 60.16
N GLU A 393 -41.53 17.87 59.94
CA GLU A 393 -42.68 17.14 60.50
C GLU A 393 -42.44 16.52 61.89
N THR A 394 -41.27 16.70 62.52
CA THR A 394 -41.09 16.33 63.94
C THR A 394 -41.57 17.46 64.86
N PRO A 395 -42.67 17.30 65.62
CA PRO A 395 -43.07 18.29 66.62
C PRO A 395 -42.07 18.26 67.77
N VAL A 396 -41.67 19.46 68.22
CA VAL A 396 -40.99 19.65 69.50
C VAL A 396 -41.84 19.04 70.61
N ALA A 397 -41.26 18.10 71.35
CA ALA A 397 -41.67 17.78 72.71
C ALA A 397 -40.44 17.92 73.61
#